data_AF-A0A366U5V5-F1
#
_entry.id   AF-A0A366U5V5-F1
#
_cell.length_a   1.000
_cell.length_b   1.000
_cell.length_c   1.000
_cell.angle_alpha   90.00
_cell.angle_beta   90.00
_cell.angle_gamma   90.00
#
_symmetry.space_group_name_H-M   'P 1'
#
loop_
_entity.id
_entity.type
_entity.pdbx_description
1 polymer ?
#
loop_
_entity_poly.entity_id
_entity_poly.type
_entity_poly.pdbx_seq_one_letter_code
_entity_poly.pdbx_strand_id
1 'polypeptide(L)'
;MRMNSLETTKLGVNSKIKKSVLWRWFFTSSVSSNYEKMQALAYCYAVLPFLKVTYKNKPEALQKAVLNHLQFFNTNPWVAPYILGINIAMEENSDENTEEAVTSIKTGLMGPVAGLGDSLFVVIPWTIFGAIAANMAIDGSPVGIILWIAVSVALKMISIPLFRIGYTSGTKLITTIEKSLKLLTESTSILGLMVVGALIPSVVKTNVVLDFKQGDFSMRGQEILDQIMPGLLPALLVGLVYWSLKKNVKPIYLILGVMVLSIVLATLGILK
;
A
#
# COMPACT_ATOMS: atom_id res chain seq x y z
N MET A 1 11.24 43.88 43.29
CA MET A 1 10.22 42.93 42.82
C MET A 1 10.51 42.62 41.36
N ARG A 2 11.20 41.50 41.07
CA ARG A 2 11.38 41.01 39.69
C ARG A 2 10.27 39.98 39.45
N MET A 3 9.30 40.32 38.60
CA MET A 3 8.33 39.34 38.12
C MET A 3 9.08 38.37 37.22
N ASN A 4 9.17 37.11 37.66
CA ASN A 4 9.62 36.00 36.84
C ASN A 4 8.69 35.88 35.63
N SER A 5 9.23 36.17 34.45
CA SER A 5 8.69 35.67 33.20
C SER A 5 8.69 34.15 33.29
N LEU A 6 7.49 33.56 33.35
CA LEU A 6 7.28 32.15 33.09
C LEU A 6 7.77 31.88 31.66
N GLU A 7 9.03 31.42 31.54
CA GLU A 7 9.50 30.77 30.34
C GLU A 7 8.60 29.53 30.13
N THR A 8 7.62 29.67 29.25
CA THR A 8 7.00 28.54 28.56
C THR A 8 8.06 27.89 27.70
N THR A 9 8.93 27.09 28.32
CA THR A 9 9.85 26.23 27.60
C THR A 9 8.99 25.23 26.83
N LYS A 10 8.73 25.49 25.54
CA LYS A 10 8.16 24.50 24.62
C LYS A 10 9.03 23.25 24.75
N LEU A 11 8.55 22.23 25.47
CA LEU A 11 9.21 20.95 25.62
C LEU A 11 9.20 20.27 24.25
N GLY A 12 10.20 20.59 23.42
CA GLY A 12 10.41 19.92 22.15
C GLY A 12 10.40 18.42 22.37
N VAL A 13 9.55 17.72 21.63
CA VAL A 13 9.34 16.28 21.75
C VAL A 13 10.67 15.60 21.44
N ASN A 14 11.24 14.96 22.47
CA ASN A 14 12.52 14.28 22.38
C ASN A 14 12.49 13.22 21.26
N SER A 15 13.60 13.10 20.52
CA SER A 15 13.84 12.04 19.52
C SER A 15 13.43 10.63 20.00
N LYS A 16 13.60 10.35 21.31
CA LYS A 16 13.15 9.09 21.92
C LYS A 16 11.64 8.86 21.82
N ILE A 17 10.82 9.89 22.00
CA ILE A 17 9.35 9.78 21.91
C ILE A 17 8.93 9.54 20.46
N LYS A 18 9.50 10.30 19.51
CA LYS A 18 9.25 10.12 18.07
C LYS A 18 9.57 8.69 17.60
N LYS A 19 10.71 8.15 18.04
CA LYS A 19 11.07 6.73 17.83
C LYS A 19 10.07 5.78 18.48
N SER A 20 9.61 6.07 19.71
CA SER A 20 8.60 5.25 20.38
C SER A 20 7.30 5.18 19.59
N VAL A 21 6.80 6.31 19.07
CA VAL A 21 5.58 6.32 18.24
C VAL A 21 5.77 5.48 16.98
N LEU A 22 6.86 5.71 16.25
CA LEU A 22 7.17 4.98 15.03
C LEU A 22 7.23 3.47 15.27
N TRP A 23 7.96 3.02 16.30
CA TRP A 23 8.11 1.60 16.59
C TRP A 23 6.82 0.95 17.10
N ARG A 24 6.03 1.66 17.90
CA ARG A 24 4.69 1.19 18.28
C ARG A 24 3.83 0.96 17.04
N TRP A 25 3.77 1.92 16.12
CA TRP A 25 3.03 1.73 14.88
C TRP A 25 3.58 0.58 14.03
N PHE A 26 4.90 0.52 13.87
CA PHE A 26 5.58 -0.48 13.05
C PHE A 26 5.17 -1.92 13.41
N PHE A 27 5.03 -2.22 14.70
CA PHE A 27 4.65 -3.54 15.20
C PHE A 27 3.14 -3.73 15.46
N THR A 28 2.36 -2.66 15.63
CA THR A 28 0.95 -2.78 16.05
C THR A 28 -0.10 -2.30 15.04
N SER A 29 0.33 -1.67 13.94
CA SER A 29 -0.51 -1.01 12.92
C SER A 29 -1.76 -1.76 12.47
N SER A 30 -1.72 -3.09 12.38
CA SER A 30 -2.89 -3.90 11.98
C SER A 30 -3.48 -4.79 13.09
N VAL A 31 -2.91 -4.77 14.31
CA VAL A 31 -3.28 -5.69 15.40
C VAL A 31 -4.69 -5.42 15.93
N SER A 32 -5.17 -4.19 15.84
CA SER A 32 -6.47 -3.76 16.40
C SER A 32 -7.52 -3.41 15.33
N SER A 33 -7.32 -3.89 14.10
CA SER A 33 -8.23 -3.63 12.99
C SER A 33 -9.64 -4.18 13.30
N ASN A 34 -10.65 -3.32 13.26
CA ASN A 34 -12.05 -3.68 13.47
C ASN A 34 -12.95 -2.95 12.48
N TYR A 35 -14.16 -3.44 12.24
CA TYR A 35 -15.05 -2.85 11.23
C TYR A 35 -15.56 -1.44 11.57
N GLU A 36 -15.64 -1.07 12.84
CA GLU A 36 -16.16 0.23 13.27
C GLU A 36 -15.15 1.35 12.99
N LYS A 37 -13.89 1.14 13.36
CA LYS A 37 -12.86 2.20 13.39
C LYS A 37 -11.53 1.81 12.71
N MET A 38 -11.46 0.62 12.14
CA MET A 38 -10.29 0.08 11.45
C MET A 38 -9.05 0.16 12.35
N GLN A 39 -7.99 0.86 11.94
CA GLN A 39 -6.71 0.91 12.63
C GLN A 39 -6.63 2.00 13.71
N ALA A 40 -7.74 2.68 14.03
CA ALA A 40 -7.75 3.81 14.95
C ALA A 40 -7.13 3.51 16.33
N LEU A 41 -7.38 2.31 16.88
CA LEU A 41 -6.82 1.93 18.18
C LEU A 41 -5.29 1.78 18.12
N ALA A 42 -4.75 1.19 17.06
CA ALA A 42 -3.31 1.10 16.82
C ALA A 42 -2.70 2.49 16.64
N TYR A 43 -3.40 3.37 15.93
CA TYR A 43 -2.98 4.75 15.73
C TYR A 43 -2.88 5.49 17.07
N CYS A 44 -3.96 5.45 17.86
CA CYS A 44 -4.01 6.06 19.19
C CYS A 44 -2.94 5.47 20.12
N TYR A 45 -2.76 4.15 20.14
CA TYR A 45 -1.72 3.49 20.93
C TYR A 45 -0.31 3.94 20.55
N ALA A 46 -0.06 4.13 19.26
CA ALA A 46 1.22 4.60 18.74
C ALA A 46 1.52 6.02 19.21
N VAL A 47 0.57 6.96 19.08
CA VAL A 47 0.78 8.37 19.47
C VAL A 47 0.68 8.62 20.98
N LEU A 48 0.12 7.70 21.76
CA LEU A 48 -0.12 7.89 23.19
C LEU A 48 1.09 8.40 24.02
N PRO A 49 2.34 7.93 23.82
CA PRO A 49 3.49 8.48 24.55
C PRO A 49 3.74 9.95 24.26
N PHE A 50 3.49 10.37 23.02
CA PHE A 50 3.58 11.77 22.62
C PHE A 50 2.46 12.59 23.31
N LEU A 51 1.21 12.12 23.25
CA LEU A 51 0.08 12.80 23.91
C LEU A 51 0.31 12.98 25.42
N LYS A 52 0.81 11.95 26.11
CA LYS A 52 1.10 12.01 27.56
C LYS A 52 2.14 13.08 27.93
N VAL A 53 3.05 13.39 27.03
CA VAL A 53 4.09 14.42 27.24
C VAL A 53 3.56 15.79 26.86
N THR A 54 2.88 15.91 25.72
CA THR A 54 2.32 17.18 25.21
C THR A 54 1.24 17.74 26.14
N TYR A 55 0.35 16.88 26.64
CA TYR A 55 -0.75 17.26 27.53
C TYR A 55 -0.44 17.00 29.01
N LYS A 56 0.84 17.02 29.39
CA LYS A 56 1.26 16.84 30.79
C LYS A 56 0.59 17.91 31.67
N ASN A 57 -0.02 17.47 32.77
CA ASN A 57 -0.81 18.29 33.70
C ASN A 57 -2.12 18.87 33.13
N LYS A 58 -2.58 18.40 31.96
CA LYS A 58 -3.85 18.80 31.33
C LYS A 58 -4.75 17.57 31.09
N PRO A 59 -5.34 16.97 32.14
CA PRO A 59 -6.05 15.69 32.03
C PRO A 59 -7.25 15.73 31.08
N GLU A 60 -8.02 16.81 31.09
CA GLU A 60 -9.18 16.99 30.20
C GLU A 60 -8.76 17.10 28.73
N ALA A 61 -7.70 17.88 28.44
CA ALA A 61 -7.16 18.00 27.10
C ALA A 61 -6.55 16.67 26.59
N LEU A 62 -5.89 15.91 27.48
CA LEU A 62 -5.40 14.58 27.14
C LEU A 62 -6.55 13.63 26.79
N GLN A 63 -7.63 13.63 27.56
CA GLN A 63 -8.80 12.79 27.28
C GLN A 63 -9.41 13.14 25.92
N LYS A 64 -9.58 14.44 25.64
CA LYS A 64 -10.10 14.92 24.36
C LYS A 64 -9.22 14.49 23.18
N ALA A 65 -7.90 14.69 23.27
CA ALA A 65 -6.96 14.29 22.24
C ALA A 65 -6.98 12.77 22.00
N VAL A 66 -7.04 11.95 23.06
CA VAL A 66 -7.15 10.50 22.95
C VAL A 66 -8.43 10.09 22.19
N LEU A 67 -9.58 10.68 22.50
CA LEU A 67 -10.84 10.41 21.80
C LEU A 67 -10.77 10.82 20.32
N ASN A 68 -10.09 11.92 20.00
CA ASN A 68 -9.87 12.35 18.62
C ASN A 68 -8.95 11.40 17.84
N HIS A 69 -7.91 10.86 18.48
CA HIS A 69 -7.05 9.86 17.84
C HIS A 69 -7.70 8.49 17.67
N LEU A 70 -8.75 8.20 18.43
CA LEU A 70 -9.60 7.01 18.29
C LEU A 70 -10.67 7.13 17.18
N GLN A 71 -10.78 8.28 16.50
CA GLN A 71 -11.62 8.38 15.30
C GLN A 71 -11.12 7.46 14.18
N PHE A 72 -12.04 7.06 13.31
CA PHE A 72 -11.80 6.17 12.17
C PHE A 72 -10.47 6.50 11.48
N PHE A 73 -9.63 5.49 11.30
CA PHE A 73 -8.38 5.62 10.54
C PHE A 73 -8.11 4.33 9.80
N ASN A 74 -8.00 4.43 8.48
CA ASN A 74 -7.64 3.29 7.65
C ASN A 74 -6.71 3.74 6.53
N THR A 75 -5.49 3.23 6.54
CA THR A 75 -4.55 3.45 5.45
C THR A 75 -3.53 2.31 5.40
N ASN A 76 -2.70 2.31 4.38
CA ASN A 76 -1.68 1.29 4.25
C ASN A 76 -0.66 1.39 5.42
N PRO A 77 -0.42 0.31 6.19
CA PRO A 77 0.43 0.33 7.38
C PRO A 77 1.86 0.81 7.15
N TRP A 78 2.43 0.62 5.96
CA TRP A 78 3.83 0.90 5.69
C TRP A 78 4.07 2.38 5.38
N VAL A 79 3.05 3.08 4.88
CA VAL A 79 3.11 4.51 4.54
C VAL A 79 2.40 5.41 5.56
N ALA A 80 1.50 4.86 6.40
CA ALA A 80 0.88 5.57 7.52
C ALA A 80 1.84 6.36 8.44
N PRO A 81 3.12 5.95 8.65
CA PRO A 81 4.09 6.76 9.39
C PRO A 81 4.27 8.19 8.86
N TYR A 82 4.03 8.43 7.57
CA TYR A 82 4.01 9.78 7.02
C TYR A 82 2.94 10.66 7.69
N ILE A 83 1.71 10.15 7.82
CA ILE A 83 0.59 10.85 8.48
C ILE A 83 0.89 11.02 9.99
N LEU A 84 1.42 9.99 10.65
CA LEU A 84 1.84 10.08 12.06
C LEU A 84 2.88 11.18 12.28
N GLY A 85 3.85 11.31 11.36
CA GLY A 85 4.86 12.35 11.41
C GLY A 85 4.26 13.76 11.31
N ILE A 86 3.36 13.98 10.33
CA ILE A 86 2.66 15.26 10.15
C ILE A 86 1.86 15.60 11.41
N ASN A 87 1.10 14.64 11.91
CA ASN A 87 0.25 14.82 13.08
C ASN A 87 1.05 15.27 14.31
N ILE A 88 2.16 14.58 14.61
CA ILE A 88 3.04 14.97 15.73
C ILE A 88 3.63 16.37 15.52
N ALA A 89 4.06 16.69 14.30
CA ALA A 89 4.64 18.02 14.02
C ALA A 89 3.63 19.15 14.23
N MET A 90 2.37 18.93 13.86
CA MET A 90 1.31 19.91 14.05
C MET A 90 0.89 20.03 15.52
N GLU A 91 0.71 18.89 16.20
CA GLU A 91 0.35 18.88 17.62
C GLU A 91 1.45 19.45 18.53
N GLU A 92 2.72 19.29 18.14
CA GLU A 92 3.86 19.87 18.87
C GLU A 92 3.91 21.40 18.78
N ASN A 93 3.34 21.99 17.72
CA ASN A 93 3.34 23.43 17.45
C ASN A 93 1.97 24.08 17.71
N SER A 94 1.06 23.38 18.39
CA SER A 94 -0.34 23.79 18.50
C SER A 94 -0.60 25.00 19.40
N ASP A 95 -1.47 25.88 18.92
CA ASP A 95 -2.29 26.81 19.70
C ASP A 95 -3.74 26.26 19.77
N GLU A 96 -4.67 26.90 20.49
CA GLU A 96 -6.03 26.37 20.78
C GLU A 96 -6.85 25.92 19.54
N ASN A 97 -6.50 26.36 18.32
CA ASN A 97 -7.19 26.04 17.06
C ASN A 97 -6.56 24.88 16.23
N THR A 98 -5.53 24.19 16.70
CA THR A 98 -4.81 23.20 15.87
C THR A 98 -5.45 21.80 15.84
N GLU A 99 -6.38 21.50 16.76
CA GLU A 99 -6.99 20.18 16.90
C GLU A 99 -7.88 19.78 15.69
N GLU A 100 -8.65 20.73 15.16
CA GLU A 100 -9.48 20.53 13.96
C GLU A 100 -8.61 20.34 12.70
N ALA A 101 -7.51 21.07 12.60
CA ALA A 101 -6.58 20.97 11.48
C ALA A 101 -5.89 19.59 11.44
N VAL A 102 -5.46 19.09 12.61
CA VAL A 102 -4.86 17.75 12.74
C VAL A 102 -5.84 16.65 12.32
N THR A 103 -7.10 16.77 12.75
CA THR A 103 -8.16 15.80 12.40
C THR A 103 -8.47 15.84 10.91
N SER A 104 -8.57 17.05 10.33
CA SER A 104 -8.85 17.25 8.91
C SER A 104 -7.73 16.72 8.02
N ILE A 105 -6.47 16.90 8.41
CA ILE A 105 -5.33 16.33 7.66
C ILE A 105 -5.27 14.82 7.80
N LYS A 106 -5.47 14.29 9.02
CA LYS A 106 -5.50 12.84 9.23
C LYS A 106 -6.54 12.20 8.31
N THR A 107 -7.77 12.72 8.29
CA THR A 107 -8.88 12.22 7.46
C THR A 107 -8.66 12.45 5.96
N GLY A 108 -8.22 13.65 5.56
CA GLY A 108 -7.95 13.99 4.16
C GLY A 108 -6.82 13.18 3.53
N LEU A 109 -5.83 12.76 4.33
CA LEU A 109 -4.69 12.00 3.84
C LEU A 109 -4.90 10.48 3.83
N MET A 110 -5.85 9.93 4.61
CA MET A 110 -6.08 8.48 4.68
C MET A 110 -6.26 7.85 3.30
N GLY A 111 -7.15 8.42 2.47
CA GLY A 111 -7.52 7.88 1.16
C GLY A 111 -6.37 7.91 0.14
N PRO A 112 -5.78 9.07 -0.16
CA PRO A 112 -4.66 9.17 -1.11
C PRO A 112 -3.45 8.32 -0.69
N VAL A 113 -3.09 8.34 0.60
CA VAL A 113 -1.97 7.55 1.12
C VAL A 113 -2.28 6.05 1.09
N ALA A 114 -3.55 5.66 1.31
CA ALA A 114 -3.96 4.26 1.20
C ALA A 114 -3.79 3.75 -0.24
N GLY A 115 -4.37 4.46 -1.22
CA GLY A 115 -4.29 4.06 -2.63
C GLY A 115 -2.85 3.97 -3.14
N LEU A 116 -2.00 4.94 -2.77
CA LEU A 116 -0.58 4.93 -3.06
C LEU A 116 0.14 3.73 -2.41
N GLY A 117 -0.09 3.55 -1.10
CA GLY A 117 0.54 2.51 -0.29
C GLY A 117 0.20 1.11 -0.77
N ASP A 118 -1.09 0.84 -1.00
CA ASP A 118 -1.56 -0.48 -1.42
C ASP A 118 -1.02 -0.83 -2.81
N SER A 119 -1.00 0.13 -3.73
CA SER A 119 -0.50 -0.12 -5.09
C SER A 119 1.02 -0.33 -5.12
N LEU A 120 1.81 0.62 -4.60
CA LEU A 120 3.28 0.59 -4.73
C LEU A 120 3.98 -0.35 -3.76
N PHE A 121 3.49 -0.40 -2.52
CA PHE A 121 4.23 -1.08 -1.46
C PHE A 121 3.74 -2.50 -1.26
N VAL A 122 2.50 -2.83 -1.66
CA VAL A 122 1.93 -4.16 -1.47
C VAL A 122 1.69 -4.88 -2.79
N VAL A 123 0.75 -4.40 -3.61
CA VAL A 123 0.27 -5.15 -4.79
C VAL A 123 1.38 -5.37 -5.81
N ILE A 124 2.06 -4.30 -6.24
CA ILE A 124 3.12 -4.40 -7.26
C ILE A 124 4.28 -5.30 -6.79
N PRO A 125 4.91 -5.08 -5.63
CA PRO A 125 6.03 -5.90 -5.20
C PRO A 125 5.62 -7.35 -4.94
N TRP A 126 4.46 -7.59 -4.32
CA TRP A 126 4.01 -8.96 -4.06
C TRP A 126 3.71 -9.71 -5.34
N THR A 127 3.21 -9.04 -6.38
CA THR A 127 2.97 -9.70 -7.66
C THR A 127 4.28 -10.04 -8.37
N ILE A 128 5.25 -9.11 -8.41
CA ILE A 128 6.56 -9.35 -9.04
C ILE A 128 7.34 -10.42 -8.28
N PHE A 129 7.61 -10.19 -6.99
CA PHE A 129 8.47 -11.07 -6.19
C PHE A 129 7.78 -12.38 -5.84
N GLY A 130 6.45 -12.40 -5.72
CA GLY A 130 5.67 -13.62 -5.60
C GLY A 130 5.75 -14.49 -6.87
N ALA A 131 5.67 -13.88 -8.06
CA ALA A 131 5.85 -14.62 -9.32
C ALA A 131 7.28 -15.17 -9.47
N ILE A 132 8.30 -14.39 -9.12
CA ILE A 132 9.70 -14.86 -9.11
C ILE A 132 9.85 -16.01 -8.11
N ALA A 133 9.34 -15.86 -6.88
CA ALA A 133 9.41 -16.88 -5.86
C ALA A 133 8.73 -18.18 -6.28
N ALA A 134 7.55 -18.09 -6.91
CA ALA A 134 6.82 -19.25 -7.42
C ALA A 134 7.59 -19.98 -8.52
N ASN A 135 8.13 -19.25 -9.52
CA ASN A 135 8.90 -19.88 -10.60
C ASN A 135 10.18 -20.54 -10.07
N MET A 136 10.94 -19.87 -9.22
CA MET A 136 12.15 -20.45 -8.63
C MET A 136 11.84 -21.67 -7.74
N ALA A 137 10.69 -21.70 -7.09
CA ALA A 137 10.25 -22.85 -6.30
C ALA A 137 9.93 -24.06 -7.18
N ILE A 138 9.36 -23.87 -8.38
CA ILE A 138 9.17 -24.95 -9.37
C ILE A 138 10.52 -25.56 -9.77
N ASP A 139 11.55 -24.72 -9.91
CA ASP A 139 12.93 -25.14 -10.20
C ASP A 139 13.68 -25.68 -8.96
N GLY A 140 13.02 -25.80 -7.80
CA GLY A 140 13.59 -26.34 -6.56
C GLY A 140 14.48 -25.37 -5.77
N SER A 141 14.48 -24.08 -6.09
CA SER A 141 15.33 -23.06 -5.47
C SER A 141 14.59 -22.21 -4.43
N PRO A 142 15.07 -22.12 -3.17
CA PRO A 142 14.46 -21.28 -2.14
C PRO A 142 14.83 -19.79 -2.24
N VAL A 143 15.71 -19.43 -3.18
CA VAL A 143 16.24 -18.05 -3.30
C VAL A 143 15.11 -17.05 -3.53
N GLY A 144 14.08 -17.42 -4.31
CA GLY A 144 12.98 -16.53 -4.63
C GLY A 144 12.15 -16.11 -3.41
N ILE A 145 11.86 -17.03 -2.48
CA ILE A 145 11.12 -16.68 -1.25
C ILE A 145 11.97 -15.82 -0.31
N ILE A 146 13.28 -16.08 -0.22
CA ILE A 146 14.21 -15.25 0.57
C ILE A 146 14.24 -13.82 0.02
N LEU A 147 14.31 -13.67 -1.30
CA LEU A 147 14.27 -12.37 -1.97
C LEU A 147 12.96 -11.62 -1.68
N TRP A 148 11.82 -12.32 -1.75
CA TRP A 148 10.52 -11.72 -1.47
C TRP A 148 10.39 -11.21 -0.02
N ILE A 149 10.89 -11.99 0.95
CA ILE A 149 10.94 -11.57 2.35
C ILE A 149 11.86 -10.35 2.51
N ALA A 150 13.06 -10.39 1.92
CA ALA A 150 14.03 -9.30 2.01
C ALA A 150 13.46 -7.99 1.47
N VAL A 151 12.79 -8.02 0.32
CA VAL A 151 12.12 -6.85 -0.26
C VAL A 151 10.96 -6.38 0.62
N SER A 152 10.15 -7.29 1.15
CA SER A 152 9.04 -6.91 2.04
C SER A 152 9.53 -6.20 3.30
N VAL A 153 10.63 -6.68 3.89
CA VAL A 153 11.30 -6.01 5.02
C VAL A 153 11.85 -4.65 4.59
N ALA A 154 12.55 -4.56 3.45
CA ALA A 154 13.11 -3.31 2.96
C ALA A 154 12.02 -2.25 2.70
N LEU A 155 10.91 -2.63 2.06
CA LEU A 155 9.77 -1.77 1.82
C LEU A 155 9.13 -1.30 3.13
N LYS A 156 8.98 -2.21 4.10
CA LYS A 156 8.47 -1.81 5.41
C LYS A 156 9.45 -0.88 6.15
N MET A 157 10.76 -0.99 5.95
CA MET A 157 11.74 -0.07 6.53
C MET A 157 11.65 1.36 5.97
N ILE A 158 11.01 1.57 4.80
CA ILE A 158 10.72 2.91 4.25
C ILE A 158 9.77 3.71 5.15
N SER A 159 9.04 3.05 6.06
CA SER A 159 8.30 3.70 7.14
C SER A 159 9.13 4.69 7.96
N ILE A 160 10.43 4.44 8.15
CA ILE A 160 11.32 5.30 8.95
C ILE A 160 11.59 6.65 8.27
N PRO A 161 12.11 6.71 7.03
CA PRO A 161 12.25 7.98 6.33
C PRO A 161 10.91 8.65 6.07
N LEU A 162 9.83 7.91 5.78
CA LEU A 162 8.50 8.50 5.59
C LEU A 162 8.00 9.24 6.83
N PHE A 163 8.21 8.69 8.02
CA PHE A 163 7.87 9.38 9.27
C PHE A 163 8.63 10.71 9.41
N ARG A 164 9.93 10.71 9.11
CA ARG A 164 10.76 11.93 9.17
C ARG A 164 10.33 12.97 8.16
N ILE A 165 10.04 12.55 6.93
CA ILE A 165 9.53 13.44 5.87
C ILE A 165 8.18 14.02 6.28
N GLY A 166 7.29 13.20 6.83
CA GLY A 166 6.00 13.65 7.36
C GLY A 166 6.16 14.69 8.46
N TYR A 167 7.03 14.43 9.43
CA TYR A 167 7.32 15.37 10.51
C TYR A 167 7.87 16.72 9.99
N THR A 168 8.80 16.70 9.05
CA THR A 168 9.33 17.93 8.43
C THR A 168 8.33 18.61 7.49
N SER A 169 7.35 17.88 6.96
CA SER A 169 6.31 18.42 6.06
C SER A 169 5.16 19.06 6.84
N GLY A 170 4.81 18.51 8.01
CA GLY A 170 3.76 19.06 8.87
C GLY A 170 4.06 20.46 9.43
N THR A 171 5.32 20.91 9.32
CA THR A 171 5.70 22.30 9.62
C THR A 171 5.60 23.24 8.42
N LYS A 172 5.24 22.74 7.22
CA LYS A 172 5.07 23.49 5.97
C LYS A 172 3.58 23.58 5.59
N LEU A 173 3.21 24.59 4.80
CA LEU A 173 1.83 24.85 4.35
C LEU A 173 1.15 23.64 3.70
N ILE A 174 -0.10 23.38 4.10
CA ILE A 174 -0.95 22.22 3.76
C ILE A 174 -1.06 22.00 2.24
N THR A 175 -1.19 23.07 1.44
CA THR A 175 -1.36 23.00 -0.01
C THR A 175 -0.16 22.37 -0.75
N THR A 176 1.04 22.42 -0.16
CA THR A 176 2.24 21.79 -0.75
C THR A 176 2.22 20.27 -0.59
N ILE A 177 1.61 19.78 0.50
CA ILE A 177 1.49 18.35 0.79
C ILE A 177 0.55 17.68 -0.22
N GLU A 178 -0.61 18.29 -0.47
CA GLU A 178 -1.61 17.78 -1.43
C GLU A 178 -1.05 17.66 -2.85
N LYS A 179 -0.38 18.72 -3.35
CA LYS A 179 0.24 18.71 -4.68
C LYS A 179 1.29 17.60 -4.83
N SER A 180 2.11 17.39 -3.79
CA SER A 180 3.15 16.37 -3.78
C SER A 180 2.55 14.95 -3.80
N LEU A 181 1.48 14.71 -3.04
CA LEU A 181 0.78 13.42 -3.04
C LEU A 181 0.10 13.13 -4.36
N LYS A 182 -0.49 14.13 -5.02
CA LYS A 182 -1.09 13.95 -6.35
C LYS A 182 -0.05 13.53 -7.39
N LEU A 183 1.09 14.23 -7.45
CA LEU A 183 2.20 13.87 -8.34
C LEU A 183 2.75 12.47 -8.06
N LEU A 184 2.89 12.09 -6.79
CA LEU A 184 3.32 10.74 -6.42
C LEU A 184 2.29 9.68 -6.82
N THR A 185 1.00 9.96 -6.66
CA THR A 185 -0.10 9.05 -7.04
C THR A 185 -0.17 8.86 -8.55
N GLU A 186 -0.04 9.92 -9.33
CA GLU A 186 0.02 9.86 -10.80
C GLU A 186 1.24 9.05 -11.26
N SER A 187 2.43 9.35 -10.73
CA SER A 187 3.67 8.61 -11.05
C SER A 187 3.57 7.13 -10.69
N THR A 188 2.97 6.84 -9.54
CA THR A 188 2.69 5.48 -9.07
C THR A 188 1.75 4.73 -10.00
N SER A 189 0.68 5.40 -10.44
CA SER A 189 -0.32 4.80 -11.31
C SER A 189 0.30 4.41 -12.65
N ILE A 190 1.15 5.27 -13.20
CA ILE A 190 1.91 4.99 -14.43
C ILE A 190 2.83 3.78 -14.24
N LEU A 191 3.62 3.76 -13.16
CA LEU A 191 4.50 2.63 -12.85
C LEU A 191 3.71 1.33 -12.66
N GLY A 192 2.60 1.38 -11.95
CA GLY A 192 1.73 0.23 -11.70
C GLY A 192 1.11 -0.34 -12.95
N LEU A 193 0.57 0.51 -13.82
CA LEU A 193 0.02 0.08 -15.12
C LEU A 193 1.10 -0.57 -16.00
N MET A 194 2.32 0.00 -16.02
CA MET A 194 3.44 -0.56 -16.77
C MET A 194 3.83 -1.95 -16.24
N VAL A 195 3.96 -2.11 -14.92
CA VAL A 195 4.29 -3.40 -14.30
C VAL A 195 3.20 -4.44 -14.56
N VAL A 196 1.92 -4.09 -14.34
CA VAL A 196 0.80 -5.01 -14.59
C VAL A 196 0.78 -5.43 -16.05
N GLY A 197 0.98 -4.50 -16.98
CA GLY A 197 1.08 -4.80 -18.41
C GLY A 197 2.19 -5.80 -18.75
N ALA A 198 3.37 -5.66 -18.14
CA ALA A 198 4.50 -6.58 -18.36
C ALA A 198 4.30 -7.97 -17.70
N LEU A 199 3.58 -8.02 -16.58
CA LEU A 199 3.33 -9.26 -15.84
C LEU A 199 2.37 -10.20 -16.55
N ILE A 200 1.37 -9.67 -17.27
CA ILE A 200 0.37 -10.48 -17.96
C ILE A 200 1.02 -11.55 -18.88
N PRO A 201 1.83 -11.20 -19.89
CA PRO A 201 2.46 -12.20 -20.76
C PRO A 201 3.57 -13.01 -20.07
N SER A 202 4.13 -12.49 -18.99
CA SER A 202 5.26 -13.11 -18.29
C SER A 202 4.80 -14.25 -17.35
N VAL A 203 3.65 -14.08 -16.69
CA VAL A 203 3.13 -15.00 -15.67
C VAL A 203 2.01 -15.90 -16.21
N VAL A 204 1.13 -15.37 -17.08
CA VAL A 204 0.02 -16.16 -17.64
C VAL A 204 0.51 -16.91 -18.86
N LYS A 205 0.67 -18.23 -18.71
CA LYS A 205 1.04 -19.13 -19.81
C LYS A 205 -0.22 -19.70 -20.44
N THR A 206 -0.43 -19.41 -21.72
CA THR A 206 -1.46 -20.05 -22.55
C THR A 206 -0.76 -20.63 -23.77
N ASN A 207 -0.53 -21.94 -23.81
CA ASN A 207 0.06 -22.57 -24.99
C ASN A 207 -1.06 -23.13 -25.87
N VAL A 208 -1.22 -22.58 -27.06
CA VAL A 208 -2.12 -23.15 -28.07
C VAL A 208 -1.41 -24.25 -28.85
N VAL A 209 -2.03 -25.43 -28.96
CA VAL A 209 -1.45 -26.61 -29.65
C VAL A 209 -2.15 -26.92 -30.98
N LEU A 210 -2.88 -25.94 -31.53
CA LEU A 210 -3.49 -26.11 -32.85
C LEU A 210 -2.40 -26.15 -33.94
N ASP A 211 -2.01 -27.36 -34.34
CA ASP A 211 -1.03 -27.57 -35.41
C ASP A 211 -1.73 -27.44 -36.78
N PHE A 212 -1.38 -26.40 -37.55
CA PHE A 212 -1.79 -26.28 -38.94
C PHE A 212 -0.74 -26.97 -39.82
N LYS A 213 -1.12 -28.12 -40.39
CA LYS A 213 -0.28 -28.84 -41.37
C LYS A 213 -0.83 -28.64 -42.78
N GLN A 214 0.00 -28.08 -43.67
CA GLN A 214 -0.26 -28.04 -45.11
C GLN A 214 0.99 -28.51 -45.85
N GLY A 215 0.99 -29.76 -46.33
CA GLY A 215 2.18 -30.39 -46.91
C GLY A 215 3.30 -30.57 -45.88
N ASP A 216 4.54 -30.24 -46.24
CA ASP A 216 5.71 -30.24 -45.33
C ASP A 216 5.78 -29.01 -44.40
N PHE A 217 4.87 -28.05 -44.56
CA PHE A 217 4.76 -26.88 -43.69
C PHE A 217 3.88 -27.19 -42.48
N SER A 218 4.49 -27.31 -41.30
CA SER A 218 3.80 -27.28 -40.01
C SER A 218 4.04 -25.94 -39.34
N MET A 219 2.99 -25.14 -39.14
CA MET A 219 3.05 -23.97 -38.26
C MET A 219 2.15 -24.21 -37.05
N ARG A 220 2.69 -23.93 -35.86
CA ARG A 220 1.94 -24.03 -34.62
C ARG A 220 1.06 -22.79 -34.53
N GLY A 221 -0.22 -22.92 -34.19
CA GLY A 221 -1.15 -21.78 -34.08
C GLY A 221 -0.64 -20.70 -33.13
N GLN A 222 0.17 -21.07 -32.14
CA GLN A 222 0.88 -20.15 -31.25
C GLN A 222 1.89 -19.25 -32.00
N GLU A 223 2.63 -19.77 -32.97
CA GLU A 223 3.65 -19.01 -33.73
C GLU A 223 3.01 -17.93 -34.60
N ILE A 224 1.83 -18.22 -35.17
CA ILE A 224 1.05 -17.25 -35.94
C ILE A 224 0.55 -16.12 -35.02
N LEU A 225 0.04 -16.47 -33.84
CA LEU A 225 -0.44 -15.48 -32.88
C LEU A 225 0.70 -14.62 -32.31
N ASP A 226 1.85 -15.21 -32.02
CA ASP A 226 3.01 -14.51 -31.50
C ASP A 226 3.65 -13.57 -32.55
N GLN A 227 3.52 -13.87 -33.85
CA GLN A 227 3.91 -12.93 -34.92
C GLN A 227 3.02 -11.67 -34.96
N ILE A 228 1.74 -11.79 -34.63
CA ILE A 228 0.82 -10.65 -34.57
C ILE A 228 1.09 -9.85 -33.29
N MET A 229 1.07 -10.51 -32.13
CA MET A 229 1.34 -9.90 -30.83
C MET A 229 1.70 -10.99 -29.80
N PRO A 230 2.96 -11.01 -29.30
CA PRO A 230 3.34 -11.90 -28.22
C PRO A 230 2.46 -11.69 -26.98
N GLY A 231 1.85 -12.76 -26.48
CA GLY A 231 0.98 -12.68 -25.30
C GLY A 231 -0.41 -12.09 -25.56
N LEU A 232 -0.90 -12.13 -26.81
CA LEU A 232 -2.27 -11.72 -27.15
C LEU A 232 -3.35 -12.48 -26.36
N LEU A 233 -3.22 -13.81 -26.26
CA LEU A 233 -4.19 -14.65 -25.54
C LEU A 233 -4.22 -14.38 -24.02
N PRO A 234 -3.07 -14.29 -23.32
CA PRO A 234 -3.01 -13.79 -21.95
C PRO A 234 -3.69 -12.43 -21.78
N ALA A 235 -3.44 -11.49 -22.69
CA ALA A 235 -4.02 -10.15 -22.63
C ALA A 235 -5.55 -10.17 -22.81
N LEU A 236 -6.06 -10.96 -23.76
CA LEU A 236 -7.51 -11.13 -23.98
C LEU A 236 -8.19 -11.76 -22.76
N LEU A 237 -7.60 -12.81 -22.19
CA LEU A 237 -8.15 -13.48 -21.01
C LEU A 237 -8.21 -12.52 -19.80
N VAL A 238 -7.13 -11.78 -19.55
CA VAL A 238 -7.11 -10.77 -18.49
C VAL A 238 -8.11 -9.65 -18.78
N GLY A 239 -8.25 -9.21 -20.03
CA GLY A 239 -9.25 -8.23 -20.45
C GLY A 239 -10.69 -8.68 -20.17
N LEU A 240 -11.02 -9.95 -20.45
CA LEU A 240 -12.33 -10.54 -20.15
C LEU A 240 -12.60 -10.63 -18.65
N VAL A 241 -11.61 -11.05 -17.87
CA VAL A 241 -11.70 -11.09 -16.40
C VAL A 241 -11.90 -9.68 -15.83
N TYR A 242 -11.10 -8.71 -16.29
CA TYR A 242 -11.23 -7.30 -15.89
C TYR A 242 -12.61 -6.72 -16.23
N TRP A 243 -13.10 -6.99 -17.44
CA TRP A 243 -14.44 -6.56 -17.86
C TRP A 243 -15.54 -7.18 -16.98
N SER A 244 -15.39 -8.44 -16.60
CA SER A 244 -16.34 -9.13 -15.72
C SER A 244 -16.28 -8.61 -14.27
N LEU A 245 -15.10 -8.25 -13.77
CA LEU A 245 -14.95 -7.56 -12.48
C LEU A 245 -15.66 -6.20 -12.49
N LYS A 246 -15.57 -5.44 -13.60
CA LYS A 246 -16.31 -4.17 -13.76
C LYS A 246 -17.84 -4.37 -13.73
N LYS A 247 -18.32 -5.57 -14.05
CA LYS A 247 -19.73 -5.97 -13.91
C LYS A 247 -20.10 -6.50 -12.52
N ASN A 248 -19.22 -6.34 -11.53
CA ASN A 248 -19.39 -6.83 -10.15
C ASN A 248 -19.55 -8.36 -10.04
N VAL A 249 -19.03 -9.12 -11.00
CA VAL A 249 -18.97 -10.59 -10.88
C VAL A 249 -17.98 -10.93 -9.76
N LYS A 250 -18.40 -11.79 -8.82
CA LYS A 250 -17.55 -12.17 -7.68
C LYS A 250 -16.27 -12.86 -8.17
N PRO A 251 -15.07 -12.52 -7.63
CA PRO A 251 -13.81 -13.12 -8.04
C PRO A 251 -13.80 -14.66 -8.00
N ILE A 252 -14.51 -15.27 -7.03
CA ILE A 252 -14.62 -16.72 -6.92
C ILE A 252 -15.23 -17.37 -8.17
N TYR A 253 -16.25 -16.74 -8.77
CA TYR A 253 -16.88 -17.27 -9.99
C TYR A 253 -16.00 -17.09 -11.21
N LEU A 254 -15.18 -16.04 -11.25
CA LEU A 254 -14.22 -15.84 -12.33
C LEU A 254 -13.10 -16.88 -12.27
N ILE A 255 -12.59 -17.17 -11.08
CA ILE A 255 -11.59 -18.24 -10.89
C ILE A 255 -12.15 -19.58 -11.34
N LEU A 256 -13.36 -19.94 -10.89
CA LEU A 256 -14.02 -21.19 -11.29
C LEU A 256 -14.30 -21.22 -12.81
N GLY A 257 -14.74 -20.10 -13.39
CA GLY A 257 -15.01 -19.98 -14.82
C GLY A 257 -13.76 -20.19 -15.67
N VAL A 258 -12.64 -19.56 -15.30
CA VAL A 258 -11.35 -19.75 -15.98
C VAL A 258 -10.87 -21.20 -15.82
N MET A 259 -11.02 -21.80 -14.65
CA MET A 259 -10.63 -23.19 -14.42
C MET A 259 -11.43 -24.18 -15.30
N VAL A 260 -12.76 -24.04 -15.35
CA VAL A 260 -13.62 -24.87 -16.20
C VAL A 260 -13.29 -24.65 -17.68
N LEU A 261 -13.11 -23.39 -18.11
CA LEU A 261 -12.73 -23.05 -19.48
C LEU A 261 -11.39 -23.70 -19.86
N SER A 262 -10.39 -23.64 -18.99
CA SER A 262 -9.08 -24.27 -19.21
C SER A 262 -9.19 -25.79 -19.38
N ILE A 263 -10.00 -26.46 -18.55
CA ILE A 263 -10.23 -27.92 -18.67
C ILE A 263 -10.90 -28.23 -20.01
N VAL A 264 -11.97 -27.51 -20.38
CA VAL A 264 -12.69 -27.74 -21.65
C VAL A 264 -11.76 -27.54 -22.84
N LEU A 265 -11.01 -26.44 -22.88
CA LEU A 265 -10.08 -26.14 -23.97
C LEU A 265 -8.92 -27.15 -24.05
N ALA A 266 -8.45 -27.68 -22.91
CA ALA A 266 -7.46 -28.75 -22.88
C ALA A 266 -8.03 -30.07 -23.41
N THR A 267 -9.27 -30.44 -23.03
CA THR A 267 -9.92 -31.66 -23.55
C THR A 267 -10.22 -31.61 -25.04
N LEU A 268 -10.45 -30.41 -25.58
CA LEU A 268 -10.64 -30.18 -27.02
C LEU A 268 -9.31 -30.10 -27.80
N GLY A 269 -8.16 -30.21 -27.13
CA GLY A 269 -6.83 -30.14 -27.76
C GLY A 269 -6.44 -28.73 -28.21
N ILE A 270 -7.16 -27.69 -27.77
CA ILE A 270 -6.90 -26.29 -28.15
C ILE A 270 -5.77 -25.70 -27.29
N LEU A 271 -5.72 -26.05 -26.00
CA LEU A 271 -4.70 -25.60 -25.04
C LEU A 271 -3.91 -26.77 -24.44
N LYS A 272 -2.67 -26.51 -24.00
CA LYS A 272 -1.83 -27.44 -23.22
C LYS A 272 -1.05 -26.76 -22.10
#